data_AF-A0AAP2AMJ5-F1
#
_entry.id   AF-A0AAP2AMJ5-F1
#
_cell.length_a   1.000
_cell.length_b   1.000
_cell.length_c   1.000
_cell.angle_alpha   90.00
_cell.angle_beta   90.00
_cell.angle_gamma   90.00
#
_symmetry.space_group_name_H-M   'P 1'
#
loop_
_entity.id
_entity.type
_entity.pdbx_description
1 polymer ?
#
loop_
_entity_poly.entity_id
_entity_poly.type
_entity_poly.pdbx_seq_one_letter_code
_entity_poly.pdbx_strand_id
1 'polypeptide(L)'
;MDAQGSARAVTAMTLTNGRRAGSFPGPDRDPRPRPGRRGWVKVVEGLDPVTRHQDILRITSGYEFPWDYQRSLEFALFRTYCVPSISELLARTGEFEKRPQKRYDDTALLMSELVEHGYDSPRGRESLRNINRMHGRYTISNDDMLYVLSTFVYDPIDWIDRYGWRRLHPHERLASFHFYRQVGIRMGIKHIPDSYQEFHRFKMDYEREKFVYSDDNHRIGTYTLELFQSWYPGFLARPVATAVYALIDERMSLAFGFPKGSPRVRAVAEAGLRARSAVVRLLPKRRTSSAATDPDNRTYPGYPVGYCPRDLGVEHDHPQRAN
;
A
#
# COMPACT_ATOMS: atom_id res chain seq x y z
N MET A 1 -41.93 46.80 3.25
CA MET A 1 -42.59 45.53 3.62
C MET A 1 -42.07 44.48 2.67
N ASP A 2 -41.34 43.52 3.23
CA ASP A 2 -41.21 42.12 2.80
C ASP A 2 -40.68 41.79 1.39
N ALA A 3 -39.90 40.74 1.16
CA ALA A 3 -39.12 39.86 2.02
C ALA A 3 -38.18 39.07 1.11
N GLN A 4 -36.98 38.81 1.64
CA GLN A 4 -36.14 37.63 1.49
C GLN A 4 -36.54 36.54 0.47
N GLY A 5 -35.59 36.18 -0.41
CA GLY A 5 -35.62 34.89 -1.09
C GLY A 5 -34.39 34.60 -1.94
N SER A 6 -33.60 33.61 -1.50
CA SER A 6 -32.60 32.87 -2.30
C SER A 6 -31.16 33.43 -2.37
N ALA A 7 -30.50 33.47 -1.22
CA ALA A 7 -29.07 33.15 -1.15
C ALA A 7 -28.95 31.74 -0.55
N ARG A 8 -28.85 30.72 -1.41
CA ARG A 8 -28.64 29.33 -0.99
C ARG A 8 -27.30 29.22 -0.25
N ALA A 9 -27.40 28.78 0.99
CA ALA A 9 -26.30 28.43 1.87
C ALA A 9 -25.33 27.48 1.17
N VAL A 10 -24.14 28.00 0.83
CA VAL A 10 -22.93 27.19 0.75
C VAL A 10 -22.55 26.91 2.20
N THR A 11 -22.90 25.73 2.69
CA THR A 11 -22.41 25.25 3.99
C THR A 11 -20.89 25.16 3.89
N ALA A 12 -20.22 26.20 4.41
CA ALA A 12 -18.79 26.20 4.65
C ALA A 12 -18.49 25.10 5.68
N MET A 13 -18.09 23.93 5.18
CA MET A 13 -17.49 22.91 6.01
C MET A 13 -16.12 23.44 6.42
N THR A 14 -16.09 24.10 7.58
CA THR A 14 -14.89 24.64 8.21
C THR A 14 -13.82 23.54 8.22
N LEU A 15 -12.74 23.74 7.44
CA LEU A 15 -11.53 22.94 7.47
C LEU A 15 -10.86 23.16 8.84
N THR A 16 -11.39 22.50 9.88
CA THR A 16 -10.75 22.45 11.17
C THR A 16 -9.44 21.69 11.00
N ASN A 17 -8.33 22.41 11.15
CA ASN A 17 -6.98 21.95 11.53
C ASN A 17 -6.89 20.40 11.61
N GLY A 18 -6.25 19.78 10.62
CA GLY A 18 -6.22 18.34 10.33
C GLY A 18 -5.69 17.43 11.46
N ARG A 19 -6.39 17.38 12.59
CA ARG A 19 -6.06 16.57 13.77
C ARG A 19 -7.11 15.51 14.09
N ARG A 20 -8.33 15.59 13.52
CA ARG A 20 -9.40 14.61 13.77
C ARG A 20 -9.71 13.80 12.52
N ALA A 21 -9.86 12.49 12.72
CA ALA A 21 -10.35 11.59 11.69
C ALA A 21 -11.74 12.05 11.24
N GLY A 22 -11.93 12.24 9.94
CA GLY A 22 -13.26 12.48 9.39
C GLY A 22 -14.06 11.19 9.35
N SER A 23 -15.39 11.28 9.40
CA SER A 23 -16.27 10.15 9.13
C SER A 23 -16.64 10.18 7.66
N PHE A 24 -16.47 9.04 6.99
CA PHE A 24 -16.78 8.90 5.57
C PHE A 24 -17.59 7.62 5.36
N PRO A 25 -18.49 7.58 4.37
CA PRO A 25 -19.22 6.36 4.10
C PRO A 25 -18.24 5.26 3.66
N GLY A 26 -18.46 4.04 4.15
CA GLY A 26 -17.66 2.89 3.75
C GLY A 26 -17.81 2.56 2.26
N PRO A 27 -16.96 1.67 1.73
CA PRO A 27 -17.11 1.16 0.37
C PRO A 27 -18.48 0.53 0.15
N ASP A 28 -19.11 0.83 -0.99
CA ASP A 28 -20.27 0.09 -1.51
C ASP A 28 -19.90 -1.39 -1.59
N ARG A 29 -20.73 -2.28 -1.04
CA ARG A 29 -20.45 -3.71 -0.94
C ARG A 29 -20.66 -4.46 -2.26
N ASP A 30 -21.59 -4.03 -3.11
CA ASP A 30 -21.88 -4.64 -4.42
C ASP A 30 -21.74 -3.61 -5.56
N PRO A 31 -20.54 -3.03 -5.76
CA PRO A 31 -20.36 -2.05 -6.81
C PRO A 31 -20.44 -2.75 -8.17
N ARG A 32 -21.10 -2.12 -9.15
CA ARG A 32 -21.26 -2.70 -10.50
C ARG A 32 -20.56 -1.87 -11.58
N PRO A 33 -19.70 -2.48 -12.40
CA PRO A 33 -19.02 -1.76 -13.47
C PRO A 33 -19.99 -1.41 -14.60
N ARG A 34 -19.84 -0.20 -15.17
CA ARG A 34 -20.55 0.19 -16.40
C ARG A 34 -20.13 -0.68 -17.61
N PRO A 35 -20.89 -0.70 -18.73
CA PRO A 35 -20.51 -1.47 -19.92
C PRO A 35 -19.13 -1.09 -20.51
N GLY A 36 -18.50 -2.07 -21.17
CA GLY A 36 -17.17 -1.95 -21.79
C GLY A 36 -16.00 -2.26 -20.84
N ARG A 37 -14.78 -2.37 -21.40
CA ARG A 37 -13.55 -2.69 -20.65
C ARG A 37 -13.19 -1.64 -19.59
N ARG A 38 -13.47 -0.36 -19.89
CA ARG A 38 -13.29 0.80 -19.00
C ARG A 38 -14.51 1.06 -18.10
N GLY A 39 -15.32 0.04 -17.84
CA GLY A 39 -16.53 0.14 -17.05
C GLY A 39 -16.33 0.66 -15.64
N TRP A 40 -15.20 0.31 -15.01
CA TRP A 40 -14.82 0.77 -13.68
C TRP A 40 -14.38 2.22 -13.66
N VAL A 41 -13.61 2.67 -14.66
CA VAL A 41 -13.25 4.09 -14.81
C VAL A 41 -14.50 4.98 -14.85
N LYS A 42 -15.54 4.58 -15.59
CA LYS A 42 -16.81 5.32 -15.64
C LYS A 42 -17.55 5.38 -14.29
N VAL A 43 -17.34 4.39 -13.41
CA VAL A 43 -17.87 4.45 -12.03
C VAL A 43 -17.05 5.46 -11.24
N VAL A 44 -15.72 5.37 -11.30
CA VAL A 44 -14.79 6.27 -10.60
C VAL A 44 -14.98 7.73 -11.01
N GLU A 45 -15.21 8.02 -12.29
CA GLU A 45 -15.50 9.37 -12.80
C GLU A 45 -16.74 9.99 -12.14
N GLY A 46 -17.74 9.18 -11.78
CA GLY A 46 -18.97 9.64 -11.13
C GLY A 46 -18.89 9.73 -9.60
N LEU A 47 -17.76 9.38 -9.00
CA LEU A 47 -17.55 9.41 -7.55
C LEU A 47 -16.65 10.60 -7.18
N ASP A 48 -17.01 11.31 -6.12
CA ASP A 48 -16.16 12.36 -5.55
C ASP A 48 -14.94 11.74 -4.84
N PRO A 49 -13.70 12.05 -5.26
CA PRO A 49 -12.50 11.47 -4.68
C PRO A 49 -12.23 11.89 -3.24
N VAL A 50 -12.90 12.92 -2.71
CA VAL A 50 -12.75 13.32 -1.31
C VAL A 50 -13.67 12.51 -0.41
N THR A 51 -14.96 12.41 -0.74
CA THR A 51 -15.95 11.74 0.13
C THR A 51 -16.10 10.24 -0.14
N ARG A 52 -15.77 9.77 -1.36
CA ARG A 52 -15.89 8.37 -1.81
C ARG A 52 -14.54 7.73 -2.12
N HIS A 53 -13.48 8.21 -1.47
CA HIS A 53 -12.12 7.67 -1.65
C HIS A 53 -12.01 6.18 -1.32
N GLN A 54 -12.79 5.68 -0.34
CA GLN A 54 -12.79 4.27 0.03
C GLN A 54 -13.32 3.39 -1.11
N ASP A 55 -14.38 3.82 -1.81
CA ASP A 55 -14.91 3.09 -2.98
C ASP A 55 -13.93 3.11 -4.15
N ILE A 56 -13.39 4.29 -4.46
CA ILE A 56 -12.47 4.46 -5.58
C ILE A 56 -11.22 3.62 -5.34
N LEU A 57 -10.64 3.67 -4.14
CA LEU A 57 -9.45 2.89 -3.83
C LEU A 57 -9.73 1.38 -3.90
N ARG A 58 -10.88 0.92 -3.39
CA ARG A 58 -11.30 -0.48 -3.50
C ARG A 58 -11.47 -0.90 -4.96
N ILE A 59 -12.06 -0.06 -5.82
CA ILE A 59 -12.18 -0.32 -7.26
C ILE A 59 -10.80 -0.40 -7.92
N THR A 60 -9.93 0.57 -7.67
CA THR A 60 -8.60 0.66 -8.25
C THR A 60 -7.73 -0.55 -7.86
N SER A 61 -7.65 -0.86 -6.57
CA SER A 61 -6.80 -1.95 -6.07
C SER A 61 -7.46 -3.32 -6.22
N GLY A 62 -8.75 -3.48 -5.90
CA GLY A 62 -9.40 -4.78 -5.85
C GLY A 62 -9.88 -5.31 -7.21
N TYR A 63 -10.26 -4.42 -8.13
CA TYR A 63 -10.89 -4.80 -9.40
C TYR A 63 -10.03 -4.47 -10.63
N GLU A 64 -9.53 -3.25 -10.72
CA GLU A 64 -8.78 -2.76 -11.90
C GLU A 64 -7.35 -3.31 -11.93
N PHE A 65 -6.62 -3.18 -10.81
CA PHE A 65 -5.16 -3.37 -10.74
C PHE A 65 -4.65 -4.25 -9.58
N PRO A 66 -5.30 -5.35 -9.16
CA PRO A 66 -4.90 -6.08 -7.94
C PRO A 66 -3.45 -6.56 -7.93
N TRP A 67 -3.00 -7.17 -9.03
CA TRP A 67 -1.61 -7.62 -9.12
C TRP A 67 -0.62 -6.46 -9.16
N ASP A 68 -0.94 -5.36 -9.85
CA ASP A 68 -0.05 -4.20 -9.95
C ASP A 68 0.04 -3.47 -8.62
N TYR A 69 -1.09 -3.33 -7.92
CA TYR A 69 -1.18 -2.73 -6.59
C TYR A 69 -0.38 -3.57 -5.58
N GLN A 70 -0.59 -4.88 -5.54
CA GLN A 70 0.19 -5.79 -4.69
C GLN A 70 1.69 -5.67 -4.99
N ARG A 71 2.10 -5.87 -6.26
CA ARG A 71 3.52 -5.84 -6.67
C ARG A 71 4.19 -4.51 -6.36
N SER A 72 3.49 -3.40 -6.58
CA SER A 72 4.00 -2.07 -6.27
C SER A 72 4.25 -1.86 -4.78
N LEU A 73 3.39 -2.39 -3.91
CA LEU A 73 3.55 -2.29 -2.46
C LEU A 73 4.71 -3.14 -1.95
N GLU A 74 5.08 -4.23 -2.61
CA GLU A 74 6.28 -5.00 -2.27
C GLU A 74 7.54 -4.15 -2.47
N PHE A 75 7.62 -3.41 -3.59
CA PHE A 75 8.70 -2.46 -3.84
C PHE A 75 8.62 -1.22 -2.93
N ALA A 76 7.41 -0.77 -2.59
CA ALA A 76 7.20 0.30 -1.62
C ALA A 76 7.74 -0.09 -0.23
N LEU A 77 7.48 -1.31 0.22
CA LEU A 77 8.07 -1.87 1.43
C LEU A 77 9.59 -1.91 1.34
N PHE A 78 10.12 -2.39 0.21
CA PHE A 78 11.57 -2.43 -0.02
C PHE A 78 12.22 -1.05 0.09
N ARG A 79 11.58 0.02 -0.41
CA ARG A 79 12.05 1.40 -0.22
C ARG A 79 12.19 1.81 1.23
N THR A 80 11.28 1.38 2.10
CA THR A 80 11.33 1.77 3.52
C THR A 80 12.58 1.28 4.23
N TYR A 81 13.18 0.19 3.75
CA TYR A 81 14.40 -0.41 4.34
C TYR A 81 15.67 0.33 3.92
N CYS A 82 15.58 1.31 3.03
CA CYS A 82 16.71 2.18 2.67
C CYS A 82 16.97 3.29 3.71
N VAL A 83 16.11 3.40 4.73
CA VAL A 83 16.21 4.38 5.81
C VAL A 83 16.83 3.71 7.04
N PRO A 84 18.03 4.12 7.50
CA PRO A 84 18.73 3.44 8.59
C PRO A 84 17.93 3.30 9.89
N SER A 85 17.18 4.32 10.32
CA SER A 85 16.35 4.24 11.53
C SER A 85 15.24 3.18 11.44
N ILE A 86 14.68 2.99 10.23
CA ILE A 86 13.66 1.98 9.98
C ILE A 86 14.29 0.60 9.93
N SER A 87 15.37 0.41 9.16
CA SER A 87 16.00 -0.90 9.02
C SER A 87 16.63 -1.41 10.31
N GLU A 88 17.24 -0.54 11.13
CA GLU A 88 17.78 -0.88 12.45
C GLU A 88 16.65 -1.42 13.36
N LEU A 89 15.50 -0.76 13.38
CA LEU A 89 14.34 -1.23 14.14
C LEU A 89 13.86 -2.59 13.62
N LEU A 90 13.73 -2.75 12.29
CA LEU A 90 13.31 -4.00 11.68
C LEU A 90 14.29 -5.15 12.00
N ALA A 91 15.60 -4.88 11.94
CA ALA A 91 16.65 -5.84 12.29
C ALA A 91 16.53 -6.26 13.75
N ARG A 92 16.36 -5.30 14.66
CA ARG A 92 16.13 -5.57 16.09
C ARG A 92 14.88 -6.41 16.37
N THR A 93 13.82 -6.29 15.56
CA THR A 93 12.64 -7.16 15.74
C THR A 93 12.93 -8.63 15.40
N GLY A 94 13.86 -8.90 14.48
CA GLY A 94 14.18 -10.24 13.98
C GLY A 94 13.10 -10.88 13.08
N GLU A 95 11.96 -10.22 12.86
CA GLU A 95 10.86 -10.80 12.07
C GLU A 95 11.21 -11.00 10.61
N PHE A 96 11.99 -10.09 10.02
CA PHE A 96 12.44 -10.21 8.63
C PHE A 96 13.45 -11.33 8.43
N GLU A 97 14.29 -11.61 9.43
CA GLU A 97 15.24 -12.71 9.39
C GLU A 97 14.54 -14.06 9.60
N LYS A 98 13.70 -14.14 10.65
CA LYS A 98 13.19 -15.42 11.16
C LYS A 98 11.86 -15.83 10.53
N ARG A 99 11.02 -14.85 10.17
CA ARG A 99 9.63 -15.05 9.70
C ARG A 99 9.26 -14.14 8.51
N PRO A 100 10.11 -14.02 7.46
CA PRO A 100 9.89 -13.06 6.38
C PRO A 100 8.55 -13.24 5.65
N GLN A 101 8.15 -14.49 5.38
CA GLN A 101 6.87 -14.79 4.70
C GLN A 101 5.67 -14.31 5.53
N LYS A 102 5.66 -14.63 6.83
CA LYS A 102 4.59 -14.17 7.73
C LYS A 102 4.56 -12.65 7.85
N ARG A 103 5.72 -12.00 7.97
CA ARG A 103 5.80 -10.53 8.03
C ARG A 103 5.24 -9.86 6.77
N TYR A 104 5.49 -10.46 5.60
CA TYR A 104 4.91 -10.04 4.31
C TYR A 104 3.38 -10.21 4.32
N ASP A 105 2.90 -11.43 4.61
CA ASP A 105 1.47 -11.76 4.58
C ASP A 105 0.67 -10.90 5.57
N ASP A 106 1.20 -10.68 6.78
CA ASP A 106 0.61 -9.82 7.80
C ASP A 106 0.39 -8.39 7.30
N THR A 107 1.40 -7.81 6.65
CA THR A 107 1.29 -6.45 6.11
C THR A 107 0.27 -6.40 5.00
N ALA A 108 0.38 -7.33 4.04
CA ALA A 108 -0.49 -7.37 2.87
C ALA A 108 -1.96 -7.47 3.30
N LEU A 109 -2.28 -8.46 4.15
CA LEU A 109 -3.65 -8.71 4.61
C LEU A 109 -4.19 -7.57 5.47
N LEU A 110 -3.41 -6.99 6.38
CA LEU A 110 -3.87 -5.85 7.19
C LEU A 110 -4.24 -4.65 6.30
N MET A 111 -3.45 -4.35 5.29
CA MET A 111 -3.75 -3.25 4.36
C MET A 111 -4.95 -3.59 3.46
N SER A 112 -5.04 -4.83 2.98
CA SER A 112 -6.17 -5.33 2.21
C SER A 112 -7.49 -5.23 2.96
N GLU A 113 -7.51 -5.51 4.27
CA GLU A 113 -8.70 -5.38 5.12
C GLU A 113 -9.23 -3.94 5.19
N LEU A 114 -8.32 -2.96 5.26
CA LEU A 114 -8.70 -1.54 5.25
C LEU A 114 -9.31 -1.14 3.91
N VAL A 115 -8.74 -1.63 2.82
CA VAL A 115 -9.15 -1.30 1.45
C VAL A 115 -10.47 -1.98 1.09
N GLU A 116 -10.63 -3.26 1.43
CA GLU A 116 -11.83 -4.03 1.05
C GLU A 116 -13.05 -3.62 1.88
N HIS A 117 -12.89 -3.38 3.18
CA HIS A 117 -14.01 -3.15 4.08
C HIS A 117 -14.17 -1.69 4.51
N GLY A 118 -13.15 -0.85 4.30
CA GLY A 118 -13.10 0.52 4.80
C GLY A 118 -12.64 0.59 6.26
N TYR A 119 -11.91 1.66 6.59
CA TYR A 119 -11.21 1.81 7.88
C TYR A 119 -12.14 1.95 9.10
N ASP A 120 -13.42 2.31 8.91
CA ASP A 120 -14.41 2.45 9.99
C ASP A 120 -15.29 1.19 10.17
N SER A 121 -15.19 0.21 9.27
CA SER A 121 -15.91 -1.07 9.40
C SER A 121 -15.41 -1.89 10.60
N PRO A 122 -16.17 -2.90 11.10
CA PRO A 122 -15.67 -3.77 12.16
C PRO A 122 -14.30 -4.41 11.86
N ARG A 123 -14.13 -4.95 10.64
CA ARG A 123 -12.88 -5.56 10.20
C ARG A 123 -11.76 -4.53 9.99
N GLY A 124 -12.06 -3.40 9.35
CA GLY A 124 -11.08 -2.32 9.15
C GLY A 124 -10.59 -1.70 10.47
N ARG A 125 -11.49 -1.47 11.43
CA ARG A 125 -11.10 -1.01 12.78
C ARG A 125 -10.24 -2.02 13.51
N GLU A 126 -10.50 -3.32 13.32
CA GLU A 126 -9.68 -4.37 13.91
C GLU A 126 -8.27 -4.43 13.29
N SER A 127 -8.18 -4.32 11.97
CA SER A 127 -6.90 -4.16 11.27
C SER A 127 -6.12 -2.95 11.77
N LEU A 128 -6.75 -1.77 11.85
CA LEU A 128 -6.12 -0.55 12.39
C LEU A 128 -5.65 -0.70 13.84
N ARG A 129 -6.45 -1.34 14.70
CA ARG A 129 -6.02 -1.63 16.08
C ARG A 129 -4.79 -2.50 16.11
N ASN A 130 -4.71 -3.49 15.23
CA ASN A 130 -3.56 -4.39 15.16
C ASN A 130 -2.31 -3.65 14.67
N ILE A 131 -2.44 -2.86 13.60
CA ILE A 131 -1.38 -1.97 13.10
C ILE A 131 -0.88 -1.05 14.24
N ASN A 132 -1.79 -0.34 14.91
CA ASN A 132 -1.42 0.59 16.00
C ASN A 132 -0.77 -0.13 17.19
N ARG A 133 -1.24 -1.33 17.54
CA ARG A 133 -0.65 -2.16 18.61
C ARG A 133 0.78 -2.55 18.28
N MET A 134 1.06 -3.00 17.05
CA MET A 134 2.41 -3.40 16.63
C MET A 134 3.36 -2.20 16.61
N HIS A 135 2.95 -1.07 16.03
CA HIS A 135 3.79 0.13 15.99
C HIS A 135 3.99 0.74 17.39
N GLY A 136 2.97 0.71 18.25
CA GLY A 136 3.02 1.26 19.61
C GLY A 136 3.94 0.52 20.59
N ARG A 137 4.47 -0.65 20.22
CA ARG A 137 5.51 -1.36 20.99
C ARG A 137 6.90 -0.71 20.87
N TYR A 138 7.07 0.20 19.91
CA TYR A 138 8.37 0.80 19.60
C TYR A 138 8.26 2.32 19.55
N THR A 139 9.37 2.99 19.84
CA THR A 139 9.49 4.44 19.63
C THR A 139 9.89 4.68 18.18
N ILE A 140 8.91 4.98 17.33
CA ILE A 140 9.12 5.29 15.91
C ILE A 140 8.93 6.79 15.73
N SER A 141 9.85 7.44 15.01
CA SER A 141 9.74 8.87 14.75
C SER A 141 8.48 9.19 13.92
N ASN A 142 7.93 10.39 14.11
CA ASN A 142 6.78 10.82 13.30
C ASN A 142 7.13 10.86 11.81
N ASP A 143 8.36 11.29 11.48
CA ASP A 143 8.79 11.44 10.10
C ASP A 143 8.98 10.09 9.40
N ASP A 144 9.48 9.07 10.11
CA ASP A 144 9.53 7.69 9.61
C ASP A 144 8.12 7.14 9.35
N MET A 145 7.19 7.34 10.29
CA MET A 145 5.79 6.92 10.11
C MET A 145 5.14 7.65 8.93
N LEU A 146 5.37 8.95 8.79
CA LEU A 146 4.83 9.78 7.72
C LEU A 146 5.44 9.39 6.36
N TYR A 147 6.74 9.08 6.32
CA TYR A 147 7.42 8.58 5.13
C TYR A 147 6.85 7.23 4.69
N VAL A 148 6.74 6.26 5.60
CA VAL A 148 6.14 4.95 5.28
C VAL A 148 4.70 5.11 4.80
N LEU A 149 3.90 5.98 5.42
CA LEU A 149 2.54 6.28 4.94
C LEU A 149 2.54 6.81 3.50
N SER A 150 3.51 7.66 3.15
CA SER A 150 3.62 8.23 1.81
C SER A 150 3.87 7.17 0.74
N THR A 151 4.61 6.10 1.06
CA THR A 151 4.91 5.06 0.07
C THR A 151 3.65 4.30 -0.36
N PHE A 152 2.70 4.08 0.57
CA PHE A 152 1.40 3.52 0.24
C PHE A 152 0.56 4.38 -0.72
N VAL A 153 0.75 5.70 -0.70
CA VAL A 153 0.05 6.62 -1.62
C VAL A 153 0.69 6.57 -3.01
N TYR A 154 1.99 6.84 -3.08
CA TYR A 154 2.64 7.25 -4.33
C TYR A 154 3.25 6.09 -5.11
N ASP A 155 3.83 5.09 -4.44
CA ASP A 155 4.50 4.00 -5.15
C ASP A 155 3.53 3.15 -6.01
N PRO A 156 2.30 2.82 -5.56
CA PRO A 156 1.31 2.20 -6.44
C PRO A 156 0.90 3.08 -7.61
N ILE A 157 0.79 4.39 -7.41
CA ILE A 157 0.43 5.33 -8.46
C ILE A 157 1.51 5.34 -9.54
N ASP A 158 2.77 5.52 -9.14
CA ASP A 158 3.91 5.58 -10.05
C ASP A 158 4.15 4.25 -10.78
N TRP A 159 3.86 3.12 -10.11
CA TRP A 159 3.93 1.80 -10.72
C TRP A 159 2.85 1.64 -11.79
N ILE A 160 1.59 1.92 -11.46
CA ILE A 160 0.45 1.72 -12.36
C ILE A 160 0.55 2.65 -13.58
N ASP A 161 1.05 3.88 -13.42
CA ASP A 161 1.25 4.78 -14.56
C ASP A 161 2.29 4.27 -15.56
N ARG A 162 3.30 3.57 -15.07
CA ARG A 162 4.39 3.02 -15.89
C ARG A 162 4.03 1.67 -16.51
N TYR A 163 3.34 0.82 -15.76
CA TYR A 163 3.19 -0.59 -16.08
C TYR A 163 1.73 -1.08 -16.14
N GLY A 164 0.79 -0.32 -15.61
CA GLY A 164 -0.64 -0.66 -15.67
C GLY A 164 -1.17 -0.67 -17.11
N TRP A 165 -2.24 -1.44 -17.33
CA TRP A 165 -2.89 -1.56 -18.65
C TRP A 165 -3.59 -0.28 -19.12
N ARG A 166 -3.78 0.67 -18.19
CA ARG A 166 -4.14 2.05 -18.41
C ARG A 166 -3.49 2.91 -17.31
N ARG A 167 -3.31 4.20 -17.58
CA ARG A 167 -2.97 5.19 -16.55
C ARG A 167 -4.11 5.39 -15.55
N LEU A 168 -3.77 5.83 -14.35
CA LEU A 168 -4.76 6.18 -13.33
C LEU A 168 -5.48 7.48 -13.69
N HIS A 169 -6.80 7.47 -13.50
CA HIS A 169 -7.65 8.64 -13.57
C HIS A 169 -7.33 9.59 -12.39
N PRO A 170 -7.44 10.93 -12.54
CA PRO A 170 -7.16 11.87 -11.46
C PRO A 170 -7.90 11.57 -10.14
N HIS A 171 -9.15 11.10 -10.21
CA HIS A 171 -9.91 10.70 -9.02
C HIS A 171 -9.25 9.53 -8.27
N GLU A 172 -8.62 8.57 -8.96
CA GLU A 172 -7.93 7.45 -8.31
C GLU A 172 -6.73 7.92 -7.51
N ARG A 173 -5.99 8.92 -8.01
CA ARG A 173 -4.84 9.51 -7.31
C ARG A 173 -5.26 10.25 -6.05
N LEU A 174 -6.28 11.10 -6.18
CA LEU A 174 -6.81 11.87 -5.07
C LEU A 174 -7.46 10.95 -4.03
N ALA A 175 -8.16 9.90 -4.46
CA ALA A 175 -8.73 8.90 -3.56
C ALA A 175 -7.66 8.16 -2.75
N SER A 176 -6.57 7.71 -3.39
CA SER A 176 -5.43 7.10 -2.68
C SER A 176 -4.88 8.05 -1.60
N PHE A 177 -4.63 9.31 -1.98
CA PHE A 177 -4.17 10.35 -1.04
C PHE A 177 -5.12 10.56 0.13
N HIS A 178 -6.42 10.78 -0.12
CA HIS A 178 -7.40 11.01 0.94
C HIS A 178 -7.57 9.78 1.83
N PHE A 179 -7.59 8.57 1.25
CA PHE A 179 -7.68 7.33 2.00
C PHE A 179 -6.52 7.17 2.97
N TYR A 180 -5.28 7.23 2.49
CA TYR A 180 -4.13 7.03 3.37
C TYR A 180 -3.91 8.20 4.32
N ARG A 181 -4.30 9.43 3.96
CA ARG A 181 -4.34 10.54 4.93
C ARG A 181 -5.29 10.22 6.10
N GLN A 182 -6.46 9.65 5.82
CA GLN A 182 -7.40 9.22 6.87
C GLN A 182 -6.89 8.03 7.69
N VAL A 183 -6.14 7.10 7.08
CA VAL A 183 -5.44 6.02 7.79
C VAL A 183 -4.36 6.61 8.72
N GLY A 184 -3.51 7.51 8.21
CA GLY A 184 -2.44 8.13 9.00
C GLY A 184 -2.95 8.92 10.21
N ILE A 185 -4.04 9.67 10.03
CA ILE A 185 -4.70 10.37 11.15
C ILE A 185 -5.18 9.37 12.22
N ARG A 186 -5.77 8.23 11.82
CA ARG A 186 -6.22 7.15 12.71
C ARG A 186 -5.06 6.39 13.38
N MET A 187 -3.89 6.42 12.77
CA MET A 187 -2.64 5.92 13.37
C MET A 187 -1.96 6.95 14.28
N GLY A 188 -2.50 8.17 14.36
CA GLY A 188 -1.96 9.24 15.20
C GLY A 188 -0.78 10.00 14.59
N ILE A 189 -0.43 9.75 13.32
CA ILE A 189 0.63 10.43 12.59
C ILE A 189 0.29 11.93 12.49
N LYS A 190 1.29 12.78 12.75
CA LYS A 190 1.17 14.24 12.79
C LYS A 190 1.73 14.86 11.52
N HIS A 191 1.30 16.09 11.25
CA HIS A 191 1.82 16.93 10.16
C HIS A 191 1.70 16.29 8.77
N ILE A 192 0.68 15.45 8.54
CA ILE A 192 0.39 14.92 7.20
C ILE A 192 -0.05 16.08 6.30
N PRO A 193 0.67 16.38 5.21
CA PRO A 193 0.35 17.53 4.38
C PRO A 193 -1.07 17.46 3.80
N ASP A 194 -1.69 18.62 3.63
CA ASP A 194 -3.08 18.74 3.15
C ASP A 194 -3.19 18.66 1.62
N SER A 195 -2.06 18.82 0.92
CA SER A 195 -1.95 18.75 -0.54
C SER A 195 -1.29 17.46 -1.01
N TYR A 196 -1.83 16.90 -2.10
CA TYR A 196 -1.23 15.79 -2.83
C TYR A 196 0.21 16.10 -3.26
N GLN A 197 0.48 17.31 -3.75
CA GLN A 197 1.80 17.72 -4.25
C GLN A 197 2.79 17.95 -3.10
N GLU A 198 2.33 18.52 -1.99
CA GLU A 198 3.19 18.76 -0.82
C GLU A 198 3.62 17.46 -0.16
N PHE A 199 2.70 16.50 -0.02
CA PHE A 199 3.03 15.20 0.55
C PHE A 199 3.94 14.37 -0.38
N HIS A 200 3.78 14.50 -1.69
CA HIS A 200 4.72 13.92 -2.66
C HIS A 200 6.11 14.55 -2.54
N ARG A 201 6.18 15.89 -2.43
CA ARG A 201 7.45 16.59 -2.23
C ARG A 201 8.13 16.17 -0.93
N PHE A 202 7.37 16.06 0.17
CA PHE A 202 7.88 15.51 1.42
C PHE A 202 8.54 14.14 1.23
N LYS A 203 7.85 13.19 0.56
CA LYS A 203 8.42 11.86 0.25
C LYS A 203 9.76 11.98 -0.48
N MET A 204 9.80 12.75 -1.56
CA MET A 204 10.99 12.89 -2.40
C MET A 204 12.16 13.57 -1.66
N ASP A 205 11.87 14.52 -0.78
CA ASP A 205 12.85 15.19 0.06
C ASP A 205 13.38 14.24 1.14
N TYR A 206 12.49 13.48 1.79
CA TYR A 206 12.84 12.46 2.77
C TYR A 206 13.76 11.39 2.18
N GLU A 207 13.41 10.84 1.01
CA GLU A 207 14.25 9.84 0.33
C GLU A 207 15.61 10.41 -0.09
N ARG A 208 15.68 11.70 -0.47
CA ARG A 208 16.94 12.34 -0.83
C ARG A 208 17.86 12.50 0.39
N GLU A 209 17.30 12.80 1.54
CA GLU A 209 18.05 13.06 2.77
C GLU A 209 18.43 11.76 3.51
N LYS A 210 17.50 10.80 3.59
CA LYS A 210 17.61 9.66 4.51
C LYS A 210 18.09 8.37 3.85
N PHE A 211 18.06 8.25 2.52
CA PHE A 211 18.56 7.04 1.85
C PHE A 211 20.08 7.03 1.89
N VAL A 212 20.62 6.28 2.84
CA VAL A 212 22.05 6.16 3.10
C VAL A 212 22.33 4.70 3.40
N TYR A 213 23.51 4.22 3.02
CA TYR A 213 23.94 2.87 3.33
C TYR A 213 23.99 2.61 4.85
N SER A 214 23.53 1.43 5.26
CA SER A 214 23.80 0.85 6.57
C SER A 214 23.87 -0.68 6.47
N ASP A 215 24.56 -1.32 7.42
CA ASP A 215 24.62 -2.79 7.49
C ASP A 215 23.22 -3.41 7.68
N ASP A 216 22.36 -2.74 8.46
CA ASP A 216 21.00 -3.21 8.70
C ASP A 216 20.10 -3.06 7.47
N ASN A 217 20.27 -1.99 6.66
CA ASN A 217 19.62 -1.89 5.36
C ASN A 217 19.99 -3.10 4.50
N HIS A 218 21.30 -3.41 4.41
CA HIS A 218 21.80 -4.53 3.62
C HIS A 218 21.19 -5.86 4.07
N ARG A 219 21.19 -6.13 5.38
CA ARG A 219 20.60 -7.36 5.95
C ARG A 219 19.11 -7.47 5.65
N ILE A 220 18.31 -6.45 5.98
CA ILE A 220 16.86 -6.45 5.75
C ILE A 220 16.52 -6.55 4.26
N GLY A 221 17.29 -5.84 3.43
CA GLY A 221 17.22 -5.95 1.98
C GLY A 221 17.45 -7.39 1.52
N THR A 222 18.47 -8.06 2.07
CA THR A 222 18.86 -9.42 1.69
C THR A 222 17.78 -10.43 2.08
N TYR A 223 17.25 -10.38 3.30
CA TYR A 223 16.16 -11.28 3.72
C TYR A 223 14.90 -11.14 2.85
N THR A 224 14.58 -9.92 2.41
CA THR A 224 13.44 -9.70 1.52
C THR A 224 13.72 -10.20 0.10
N LEU A 225 14.96 -10.07 -0.40
CA LEU A 225 15.35 -10.67 -1.67
C LEU A 225 15.26 -12.19 -1.61
N GLU A 226 15.74 -12.81 -0.53
CA GLU A 226 15.65 -14.26 -0.31
C GLU A 226 14.19 -14.71 -0.21
N LEU A 227 13.33 -13.92 0.42
CA LEU A 227 11.88 -14.16 0.40
C LEU A 227 11.34 -14.20 -1.03
N PHE A 228 11.67 -13.21 -1.87
CA PHE A 228 11.23 -13.21 -3.27
C PHE A 228 11.77 -14.41 -4.06
N GLN A 229 13.00 -14.83 -3.80
CA GLN A 229 13.58 -16.03 -4.42
C GLN A 229 12.86 -17.30 -3.99
N SER A 230 12.46 -17.40 -2.72
CA SER A 230 11.75 -18.56 -2.16
C SER A 230 10.38 -18.83 -2.81
N TRP A 231 9.86 -17.86 -3.58
CA TRP A 231 8.61 -18.01 -4.30
C TRP A 231 8.75 -18.80 -5.60
N TYR A 232 9.98 -19.05 -6.04
CA TYR A 232 10.30 -19.71 -7.30
C TYR A 232 11.17 -20.94 -7.08
N PRO A 233 11.19 -21.90 -8.04
CA PRO A 233 12.17 -22.98 -8.03
C PRO A 233 13.61 -22.45 -7.92
N GLY A 234 14.47 -23.14 -7.17
CA GLY A 234 15.81 -22.65 -6.81
C GLY A 234 16.71 -22.26 -7.99
N PHE A 235 16.55 -22.87 -9.17
CA PHE A 235 17.31 -22.50 -10.36
C PHE A 235 16.98 -21.09 -10.89
N LEU A 236 15.87 -20.48 -10.46
CA LEU A 236 15.49 -19.10 -10.79
C LEU A 236 16.00 -18.06 -9.78
N ALA A 237 16.67 -18.44 -8.69
CA ALA A 237 17.09 -17.49 -7.66
C ALA A 237 18.00 -16.36 -8.21
N ARG A 238 18.96 -16.70 -9.08
CA ARG A 238 19.85 -15.70 -9.72
C ARG A 238 19.12 -14.79 -10.71
N PRO A 239 18.29 -15.31 -11.64
CA PRO A 239 17.42 -14.48 -12.46
C PRO A 239 16.54 -13.53 -11.65
N VAL A 240 15.92 -14.01 -10.56
CA VAL A 240 15.07 -13.21 -9.67
C VAL A 240 15.88 -12.07 -9.04
N ALA A 241 17.05 -12.35 -8.46
CA ALA A 241 17.91 -11.31 -7.90
C ALA A 241 18.33 -10.27 -8.94
N THR A 242 18.70 -10.71 -10.14
CA THR A 242 19.09 -9.81 -11.23
C THR A 242 17.93 -8.89 -11.64
N ALA A 243 16.70 -9.43 -11.68
CA ALA A 243 15.51 -8.65 -11.96
C ALA A 243 15.19 -7.64 -10.84
N VAL A 244 15.31 -8.05 -9.57
CA VAL A 244 15.12 -7.16 -8.41
C VAL A 244 16.13 -6.00 -8.46
N TYR A 245 17.43 -6.30 -8.61
CA TYR A 245 18.47 -5.27 -8.73
C TYR A 245 18.24 -4.32 -9.90
N ALA A 246 17.66 -4.81 -10.99
CA ALA A 246 17.34 -4.00 -12.16
C ALA A 246 16.10 -3.10 -11.96
N LEU A 247 15.17 -3.48 -11.09
CA LEU A 247 13.91 -2.77 -10.86
C LEU A 247 13.97 -1.75 -9.71
N ILE A 248 14.85 -1.96 -8.72
CA ILE A 248 15.16 -0.92 -7.73
C ILE A 248 15.91 0.24 -8.40
N ASP A 249 15.72 1.46 -7.92
CA ASP A 249 16.46 2.61 -8.43
C ASP A 249 17.86 2.72 -7.82
N GLU A 250 18.67 3.62 -8.39
CA GLU A 250 20.06 3.81 -8.00
C GLU A 250 20.24 4.21 -6.53
N ARG A 251 19.31 5.00 -5.95
CA ARG A 251 19.40 5.39 -4.54
C ARG A 251 19.15 4.19 -3.64
N MET A 252 18.18 3.36 -3.98
CA MET A 252 17.94 2.10 -3.27
C MET A 252 19.15 1.17 -3.37
N SER A 253 19.71 0.97 -4.57
CA SER A 253 20.90 0.13 -4.74
C SER A 253 22.06 0.61 -3.85
N LEU A 254 22.31 1.92 -3.80
CA LEU A 254 23.34 2.51 -2.95
C LEU A 254 23.02 2.35 -1.46
N ALA A 255 21.79 2.62 -1.04
CA ALA A 255 21.37 2.50 0.37
C ALA A 255 21.38 1.06 0.88
N PHE A 256 21.21 0.07 0.00
CA PHE A 256 21.38 -1.34 0.33
C PHE A 256 22.82 -1.85 0.19
N GLY A 257 23.68 -1.16 -0.55
CA GLY A 257 24.96 -1.71 -0.99
C GLY A 257 24.79 -2.91 -1.94
N PHE A 258 23.68 -2.94 -2.70
CA PHE A 258 23.43 -3.97 -3.68
C PHE A 258 24.14 -3.71 -5.00
N PRO A 259 24.39 -4.77 -5.81
CA PRO A 259 24.94 -4.60 -7.15
C PRO A 259 24.08 -3.64 -7.98
N LYS A 260 24.73 -2.79 -8.77
CA LYS A 260 24.03 -1.92 -9.72
C LYS A 260 23.27 -2.76 -10.73
N GLY A 261 21.96 -2.50 -10.84
CA GLY A 261 21.09 -3.16 -11.81
C GLY A 261 21.56 -2.96 -13.26
N SER A 262 21.51 -4.03 -14.06
CA SER A 262 21.84 -3.97 -15.48
C SER A 262 20.74 -3.22 -16.25
N PRO A 263 21.07 -2.16 -17.03
CA PRO A 263 20.08 -1.44 -17.84
C PRO A 263 19.37 -2.34 -18.86
N ARG A 264 20.08 -3.35 -19.38
CA ARG A 264 19.49 -4.33 -20.31
C ARG A 264 18.46 -5.21 -19.62
N VAL A 265 18.77 -5.71 -18.42
CA VAL A 265 17.83 -6.52 -17.63
C VAL A 265 16.62 -5.67 -17.24
N ARG A 266 16.83 -4.40 -16.87
CA ARG A 266 15.74 -3.47 -16.59
C ARG A 266 14.83 -3.30 -17.79
N ALA A 267 15.39 -3.05 -18.98
CA ALA A 267 14.61 -2.91 -20.21
C ALA A 267 13.79 -4.18 -20.51
N VAL A 268 14.36 -5.37 -20.31
CA VAL A 268 13.65 -6.65 -20.47
C VAL A 268 12.53 -6.82 -19.45
N ALA A 269 12.80 -6.52 -18.17
CA ALA A 269 11.80 -6.60 -17.11
C ALA A 269 10.63 -5.62 -17.36
N GLU A 270 10.93 -4.37 -17.71
CA GLU A 270 9.93 -3.36 -18.07
C GLU A 270 9.14 -3.77 -19.33
N ALA A 271 9.80 -4.35 -20.34
CA ALA A 271 9.13 -4.88 -21.52
C ALA A 271 8.17 -6.03 -21.16
N GLY A 272 8.59 -6.94 -20.27
CA GLY A 272 7.74 -8.01 -19.75
C GLY A 272 6.51 -7.49 -19.01
N LEU A 273 6.68 -6.47 -18.16
CA LEU A 273 5.58 -5.79 -17.47
C LEU A 273 4.61 -5.12 -18.47
N ARG A 274 5.12 -4.47 -19.51
CA ARG A 274 4.30 -3.88 -20.59
C ARG A 274 3.60 -4.93 -21.44
N ALA A 275 4.23 -6.08 -21.69
CA ALA A 275 3.61 -7.20 -22.40
C ALA A 275 2.46 -7.79 -21.58
N ARG A 276 2.66 -8.05 -20.28
CA ARG A 276 1.59 -8.44 -19.34
C ARG A 276 0.44 -7.44 -19.39
N SER A 277 0.76 -6.15 -19.31
CA SER A 277 -0.19 -5.05 -19.35
C SER A 277 -1.04 -5.03 -20.63
N ALA A 278 -0.43 -5.27 -21.79
CA ALA A 278 -1.13 -5.41 -23.06
C ALA A 278 -2.10 -6.61 -23.06
N VAL A 279 -1.71 -7.76 -22.47
CA VAL A 279 -2.59 -8.92 -22.31
C VAL A 279 -3.77 -8.58 -21.39
N VAL A 280 -3.50 -7.99 -20.21
CA VAL A 280 -4.54 -7.63 -19.23
C VAL A 280 -5.56 -6.63 -19.80
N ARG A 281 -5.14 -5.77 -20.74
CA ARG A 281 -6.04 -4.85 -21.46
C ARG A 281 -7.12 -5.59 -22.25
N LEU A 282 -6.82 -6.77 -22.77
CA LEU A 282 -7.73 -7.61 -23.57
C LEU A 282 -8.61 -8.53 -22.71
N LEU A 283 -8.20 -8.83 -21.49
CA LEU A 283 -8.97 -9.66 -20.57
C LEU A 283 -10.29 -8.98 -20.14
N PRO A 284 -11.33 -9.75 -19.80
CA PRO A 284 -12.56 -9.19 -19.23
C PRO A 284 -12.26 -8.46 -17.92
N LYS A 285 -13.08 -7.44 -17.62
CA LYS A 285 -13.02 -6.75 -16.33
C LYS A 285 -13.41 -7.69 -15.19
N ARG A 286 -12.73 -7.56 -14.05
CA ARG A 286 -13.12 -8.28 -12.81
C ARG A 286 -14.47 -7.78 -12.31
N ARG A 287 -15.26 -8.72 -11.79
CA ARG A 287 -16.56 -8.47 -11.13
C ARG A 287 -16.54 -8.78 -9.64
N THR A 288 -15.50 -9.46 -9.17
CA THR A 288 -15.23 -9.74 -7.76
C THR A 288 -13.95 -9.01 -7.37
N SER A 289 -13.93 -8.44 -6.17
CA SER A 289 -12.72 -7.84 -5.62
C SER A 289 -11.70 -8.94 -5.31
N SER A 290 -10.43 -8.66 -5.59
CA SER A 290 -9.29 -9.49 -5.16
C SER A 290 -8.50 -8.84 -4.02
N ALA A 291 -9.01 -7.79 -3.37
CA ALA A 291 -8.24 -7.04 -2.39
C ALA A 291 -7.95 -7.87 -1.12
N ALA A 292 -8.96 -8.47 -0.48
CA ALA A 292 -8.81 -9.16 0.82
C ALA A 292 -9.15 -10.66 0.80
N THR A 293 -9.18 -11.28 -0.38
CA THR A 293 -9.39 -12.73 -0.53
C THR A 293 -8.14 -13.36 -1.12
N ASP A 294 -7.46 -14.19 -0.33
CA ASP A 294 -6.23 -14.87 -0.70
C ASP A 294 -6.26 -16.31 -0.18
N PRO A 295 -6.99 -17.22 -0.86
CA PRO A 295 -7.14 -18.59 -0.40
C PRO A 295 -5.81 -19.36 -0.43
N ASP A 296 -4.87 -18.93 -1.26
CA ASP A 296 -3.55 -19.55 -1.43
C ASP A 296 -2.48 -18.87 -0.54
N ASN A 297 -2.90 -18.07 0.45
CA ASN A 297 -1.96 -17.39 1.34
C ASN A 297 -1.07 -18.41 2.08
N ARG A 298 0.24 -18.16 2.07
CA ARG A 298 1.24 -19.10 2.60
C ARG A 298 1.23 -19.19 4.13
N THR A 299 0.93 -18.08 4.80
CA THR A 299 0.87 -18.03 6.27
C THR A 299 -0.52 -18.33 6.81
N TYR A 300 -1.57 -17.91 6.08
CA TYR A 300 -2.97 -18.05 6.48
C TYR A 300 -3.81 -18.78 5.41
N PRO A 301 -3.61 -20.09 5.19
CA PRO A 301 -4.27 -20.80 4.10
C PRO A 301 -5.80 -20.71 4.20
N GLY A 302 -6.45 -20.29 3.11
CA GLY A 302 -7.91 -20.11 3.06
C GLY A 302 -8.42 -18.72 3.47
N TYR A 303 -7.54 -17.73 3.66
CA TYR A 303 -7.95 -16.38 4.07
C TYR A 303 -9.05 -15.79 3.17
N PRO A 304 -10.14 -15.21 3.74
CA PRO A 304 -10.36 -14.91 5.17
C PRO A 304 -11.12 -16.01 5.95
N VAL A 305 -11.38 -17.18 5.38
CA VAL A 305 -12.17 -18.23 6.04
C VAL A 305 -11.40 -18.79 7.24
N GLY A 306 -11.96 -18.67 8.44
CA GLY A 306 -11.32 -19.11 9.68
C GLY A 306 -10.32 -18.11 10.28
N TYR A 307 -10.12 -16.94 9.66
CA TYR A 307 -9.22 -15.90 10.14
C TYR A 307 -9.93 -14.54 10.27
N CYS A 308 -9.45 -13.73 11.19
CA CYS A 308 -9.85 -12.34 11.33
C CYS A 308 -8.63 -11.42 11.51
N PRO A 309 -8.77 -10.10 11.28
CA PRO A 309 -7.63 -9.18 11.28
C PRO A 309 -6.83 -9.15 12.58
N ARG A 310 -7.45 -9.55 13.69
CA ARG A 310 -6.80 -9.71 15.01
C ARG A 310 -5.82 -10.87 15.09
N ASP A 311 -5.95 -11.89 14.24
CA ASP A 311 -5.05 -13.05 14.19
C ASP A 311 -3.76 -12.74 13.40
N LEU A 312 -3.75 -11.62 12.66
CA LEU A 312 -2.60 -11.16 11.89
C LEU A 312 -1.54 -10.51 12.82
N GLY A 313 -0.32 -10.37 12.32
CA GLY A 313 0.78 -9.67 13.00
C GLY A 313 1.61 -10.56 13.94
N VAL A 314 2.52 -9.92 14.69
CA VAL A 314 3.39 -10.62 15.65
C VAL A 314 2.59 -11.15 16.85
N GLU A 315 3.01 -12.28 17.39
CA GLU A 315 2.28 -13.06 18.41
C GLU A 315 1.69 -12.24 19.58
N HIS A 316 0.56 -12.75 20.06
CA HIS A 316 -0.11 -12.26 21.25
C HIS A 316 0.64 -12.72 22.50
N ASP A 317 0.94 -11.80 23.41
CA ASP A 317 1.14 -12.16 24.82
C ASP A 317 -0.22 -12.60 25.37
N HIS A 318 -0.59 -13.86 25.16
CA HIS A 318 -1.68 -14.49 25.87
C HIS A 318 -1.17 -15.79 26.52
N PRO A 319 -1.43 -16.00 27.82
CA PRO A 319 -1.17 -17.28 28.43
C PRO A 319 -1.94 -18.34 27.64
N GLN A 320 -1.28 -19.44 27.32
CA GLN A 320 -1.86 -20.58 26.63
C GLN A 320 -3.25 -20.87 27.22
N ARG A 321 -4.27 -20.92 26.37
CA ARG A 321 -5.52 -21.56 26.78
C ARG A 321 -5.20 -23.03 26.99
N ALA A 322 -5.01 -23.40 28.25
CA ALA A 322 -5.02 -24.79 28.67
C ALA A 322 -6.37 -25.38 28.22
N ASN A 323 -6.29 -26.37 27.34
CA ASN A 323 -7.34 -27.37 27.18
C ASN A 323 -6.89 -28.61 27.92
#